data_AF-A0AAZ3SNX7-F1
#
_entry.id   AF-A0AAZ3SNX7-F1
#
_cell.length_a   1.000
_cell.length_b   1.000
_cell.length_c   1.000
_cell.angle_alpha   90.00
_cell.angle_beta   90.00
_cell.angle_gamma   90.00
#
_symmetry.space_group_name_H-M   'P 1'
#
loop_
_entity.id
_entity.type
_entity.pdbx_description
1 polymer ?
#
loop_
_entity_poly.entity_id
_entity_poly.type
_entity_poly.pdbx_seq_one_letter_code
_entity_poly.pdbx_strand_id
1 'polypeptide(L)'
;MTKGTSSFGKRRNKTHALCRRCGSKAYHLQKSSCGKCGYPEKRKRKYNWSAKAKRRNTTGSGRIRHLRVVYRRFRSPRTVSSIILKWKKFGTTKTIRRAGCQSKLSNPGRRVLVREQSTERSLMKTCSRALRTSEWGEGSPSNRTTILSTQPRRRRSGFTTSL
;
A
#
# COMPACT_ATOMS: atom_id res chain seq x y z
N MET A 1 23.10 -35.29 31.88
CA MET A 1 23.49 -33.92 31.47
C MET A 1 22.67 -32.90 32.25
N THR A 2 23.29 -32.03 33.03
CA THR A 2 22.59 -30.96 33.75
C THR A 2 22.27 -29.80 32.80
N LYS A 3 21.04 -29.27 32.86
CA LYS A 3 20.67 -28.02 32.20
C LYS A 3 21.24 -26.84 33.01
N GLY A 4 21.39 -25.67 32.37
CA GLY A 4 21.82 -24.44 33.07
C GLY A 4 23.31 -24.13 32.94
N THR A 5 23.90 -23.54 33.98
CA THR A 5 25.25 -22.94 33.98
C THR A 5 26.34 -23.85 33.40
N SER A 6 26.40 -25.10 33.84
CA SER A 6 27.39 -26.07 33.37
C SER A 6 27.30 -26.36 31.86
N SER A 7 26.09 -26.26 31.28
CA SER A 7 25.87 -26.46 29.83
C SER A 7 26.21 -25.22 28.99
N PHE A 8 26.16 -24.01 29.55
CA PHE A 8 26.40 -22.77 28.81
C PHE A 8 27.88 -22.58 28.44
N GLY A 9 28.80 -23.04 29.28
CA GLY A 9 30.24 -22.98 29.00
C GLY A 9 30.66 -23.71 27.72
N LYS A 10 29.88 -24.71 27.28
CA LYS A 10 30.15 -25.48 26.06
C LYS A 10 29.71 -24.78 24.76
N ARG A 11 28.99 -23.64 24.83
CA ARG A 11 28.36 -22.97 23.67
C ARG A 11 29.29 -21.99 22.94
N ARG A 12 30.42 -22.49 22.41
CA ARG A 12 31.42 -21.66 21.68
C ARG A 12 31.17 -21.50 20.19
N ASN A 13 30.62 -22.53 19.53
CA ASN A 13 30.41 -22.54 18.08
C ASN A 13 29.26 -21.61 17.67
N LYS A 14 29.42 -20.86 16.57
CA LYS A 14 28.40 -19.93 16.07
C LYS A 14 27.62 -20.57 14.93
N THR A 15 26.31 -20.56 15.03
CA THR A 15 25.40 -21.03 13.96
C THR A 15 25.21 -19.99 12.86
N HIS A 16 25.32 -18.70 13.21
CA HIS A 16 25.03 -17.58 12.32
C HIS A 16 26.21 -16.63 12.11
N ALA A 17 26.42 -16.25 10.86
CA ALA A 17 27.33 -15.21 10.41
C ALA A 17 26.58 -14.00 9.80
N LEU A 18 27.32 -12.96 9.42
CA LEU A 18 26.78 -11.79 8.73
C LEU A 18 26.35 -12.14 7.31
N CYS A 19 25.15 -11.72 6.91
CA CYS A 19 24.65 -11.93 5.57
C CYS A 19 25.11 -10.83 4.61
N ARG A 20 25.72 -11.19 3.48
CA ARG A 20 26.18 -10.26 2.43
C ARG A 20 25.08 -9.33 1.89
N ARG A 21 23.83 -9.80 1.82
CA ARG A 21 22.71 -9.02 1.25
C ARG A 21 22.11 -7.99 2.23
N CYS A 22 21.93 -8.37 3.48
CA CYS A 22 21.19 -7.55 4.46
C CYS A 22 22.02 -7.06 5.65
N GLY A 23 23.28 -7.47 5.77
CA GLY A 23 24.19 -7.09 6.85
C GLY A 23 23.80 -7.62 8.23
N SER A 24 22.72 -8.41 8.34
CA SER A 24 22.27 -8.97 9.63
C SER A 24 23.01 -10.27 9.94
N LYS A 25 23.31 -10.53 11.22
CA LYS A 25 23.86 -11.80 11.71
C LYS A 25 22.79 -12.90 11.75
N ALA A 26 22.35 -13.32 10.57
CA ALA A 26 21.27 -14.29 10.38
C ALA A 26 21.58 -15.31 9.28
N TYR A 27 22.80 -15.30 8.73
CA TYR A 27 23.22 -16.27 7.73
C TYR A 27 23.62 -17.57 8.43
N HIS A 28 22.83 -18.63 8.24
CA HIS A 28 23.12 -19.94 8.82
C HIS A 28 24.21 -20.64 8.01
N LEU A 29 25.31 -21.02 8.67
CA LEU A 29 26.48 -21.58 8.00
C LEU A 29 26.19 -22.95 7.36
N GLN A 30 25.68 -23.90 8.15
CA GLN A 30 25.39 -25.26 7.65
C GLN A 30 24.29 -25.27 6.57
N LYS A 31 23.16 -24.58 6.82
CA LYS A 31 22.04 -24.50 5.88
C LYS A 31 22.28 -23.52 4.72
N SER A 32 23.44 -22.86 4.67
CA SER A 32 23.82 -21.87 3.68
C SER A 32 22.74 -20.82 3.35
N SER A 33 21.91 -20.46 4.32
CA SER A 33 20.69 -19.66 4.10
C SER A 33 20.47 -18.60 5.17
N CYS A 34 19.96 -17.43 4.77
CA CYS A 34 19.72 -16.31 5.66
C CYS A 34 18.30 -16.33 6.22
N GLY A 35 18.19 -16.53 7.54
CA GLY A 35 16.91 -16.47 8.25
C GLY A 35 16.24 -15.09 8.23
N LYS A 36 16.97 -14.02 7.88
CA LYS A 36 16.38 -12.67 7.76
C LYS A 36 15.79 -12.42 6.37
N CYS A 37 16.64 -12.48 5.34
CA CYS A 37 16.31 -12.01 3.99
C CYS A 37 16.13 -13.13 2.95
N GLY A 38 16.40 -14.38 3.30
CA GLY A 38 16.26 -15.54 2.40
C GLY A 38 17.43 -15.75 1.42
N TYR A 39 18.53 -14.99 1.52
CA TYR A 39 19.74 -15.27 0.70
C TYR A 39 20.14 -16.75 0.87
N PRO A 40 20.36 -17.54 -0.20
CA PRO A 40 20.68 -17.17 -1.58
C PRO A 40 19.49 -16.88 -2.52
N GLU A 41 18.25 -17.13 -2.12
CA GLU A 41 17.08 -16.96 -3.00
C GLU A 41 17.04 -15.57 -3.67
N LYS A 42 16.62 -15.50 -4.94
CA LYS A 42 16.57 -14.23 -5.68
C LYS A 42 15.63 -13.22 -5.01
N ARG A 43 14.47 -13.69 -4.53
CA ARG A 43 13.46 -12.86 -3.86
C ARG A 43 13.83 -12.64 -2.39
N LYS A 44 13.50 -11.45 -1.87
CA LYS A 44 13.65 -11.17 -0.43
C LYS A 44 12.51 -11.83 0.35
N ARG A 45 12.87 -12.60 1.38
CA ARG A 45 11.92 -13.22 2.31
C ARG A 45 11.07 -12.15 3.01
N LYS A 46 9.74 -12.27 2.91
CA LYS A 46 8.74 -11.40 3.56
C LYS A 46 7.49 -12.21 3.88
N TYR A 47 6.85 -11.93 5.02
CA TYR A 47 5.59 -12.56 5.40
C TYR A 47 4.57 -11.53 5.84
N ASN A 48 3.29 -11.86 5.65
CA ASN A 48 2.18 -10.97 5.98
C ASN A 48 1.88 -10.87 7.47
N TRP A 49 2.16 -11.92 8.23
CA TRP A 49 1.93 -11.97 9.67
C TRP A 49 2.81 -11.00 10.50
N SER A 50 3.90 -10.45 9.95
CA SER A 50 4.75 -9.49 10.66
C SER A 50 4.83 -8.12 9.97
N ALA A 51 3.89 -7.24 10.30
CA ALA A 51 3.92 -5.85 9.86
C ALA A 51 5.17 -5.08 10.35
N LYS A 52 5.62 -5.35 11.58
CA LYS A 52 6.84 -4.73 12.17
C LYS A 52 8.10 -5.14 11.41
N ALA A 53 8.20 -6.39 10.94
CA ALA A 53 9.34 -6.82 10.13
C ALA A 53 9.34 -6.14 8.76
N LYS A 54 8.18 -6.03 8.10
CA LYS A 54 8.04 -5.30 6.83
C LYS A 54 8.49 -3.85 6.96
N ARG A 55 8.02 -3.13 8.00
CA ARG A 55 8.33 -1.71 8.22
C ARG A 55 9.84 -1.43 8.34
N ARG A 56 10.61 -2.31 8.99
CA ARG A 56 12.06 -2.12 9.17
C ARG A 56 12.87 -2.21 7.87
N ASN A 57 12.38 -2.96 6.88
CA ASN A 57 13.12 -3.28 5.66
C ASN A 57 12.45 -2.74 4.38
N THR A 58 11.39 -1.95 4.52
CA THR A 58 10.65 -1.41 3.38
C THR A 58 11.48 -0.37 2.63
N THR A 59 11.18 -0.18 1.35
CA THR A 59 11.75 0.90 0.53
C THR A 59 11.51 2.24 1.21
N GLY A 60 12.56 3.06 1.36
CA GLY A 60 12.50 4.32 2.12
C GLY A 60 13.24 4.29 3.46
N SER A 61 13.54 3.11 4.00
CA SER A 61 14.35 2.97 5.24
C SER A 61 15.84 3.29 5.03
N GLY A 62 16.37 2.99 3.84
CA GLY A 62 17.77 3.24 3.49
C GLY A 62 18.02 4.59 2.80
N ARG A 63 19.22 4.75 2.24
CA ARG A 63 19.69 6.01 1.61
C ARG A 63 18.88 6.49 0.39
N ILE A 64 18.09 5.62 -0.24
CA ILE A 64 17.21 5.92 -1.39
C ILE A 64 17.86 6.81 -2.48
N ARG A 65 19.14 6.59 -2.81
CA ARG A 65 19.93 7.48 -3.69
C ARG A 65 19.23 7.83 -5.00
N HIS A 66 18.83 6.81 -5.76
CA HIS A 66 18.14 6.99 -7.04
C HIS A 66 16.74 7.58 -6.86
N LEU A 67 15.91 6.97 -6.02
CA LEU A 67 14.53 7.40 -5.81
C LEU A 67 14.43 8.85 -5.30
N ARG A 68 15.38 9.30 -4.47
CA ARG A 68 15.46 10.70 -4.02
C ARG A 68 15.59 11.67 -5.19
N VAL A 69 16.46 11.38 -6.16
CA VAL A 69 16.64 12.21 -7.37
C VAL A 69 15.38 12.16 -8.22
N VAL A 70 14.78 10.98 -8.39
CA VAL A 70 13.53 10.79 -9.13
C VAL A 70 12.39 11.64 -8.54
N TYR A 71 12.17 11.57 -7.23
CA TYR A 71 11.14 12.36 -6.55
C TYR A 71 11.39 13.87 -6.66
N ARG A 72 12.66 14.30 -6.64
CA ARG A 72 13.03 15.72 -6.85
C ARG A 72 12.67 16.20 -8.26
N ARG A 73 12.94 15.39 -9.29
CA ARG A 73 12.58 15.69 -10.69
C ARG A 73 11.06 15.80 -10.87
N PHE A 74 10.28 14.93 -10.23
CA PHE A 74 8.80 15.02 -10.29
C PHE A 74 8.22 16.22 -9.53
N ARG A 75 8.89 16.68 -8.47
CA ARG A 75 8.42 17.81 -7.66
C ARG A 75 8.62 19.15 -8.36
N SER A 76 9.78 19.35 -8.99
CA SER A 76 10.10 20.54 -9.79
C SER A 76 10.54 20.09 -11.18
N PRO A 77 9.58 19.91 -12.12
CA PRO A 77 9.88 19.51 -13.48
C PRO A 77 10.60 20.66 -14.18
N ARG A 78 11.81 20.40 -14.71
CA ARG A 78 12.63 21.41 -15.38
C ARG A 78 12.62 21.30 -16.90
N THR A 79 12.09 20.20 -17.44
CA THR A 79 12.02 19.94 -18.88
C THR A 79 10.61 19.57 -19.30
N VAL A 80 10.24 19.89 -20.54
CA VAL A 80 8.92 19.55 -21.11
C VAL A 80 8.65 18.05 -21.04
N SER A 81 9.65 17.19 -21.32
CA SER A 81 9.55 15.75 -21.10
C SER A 81 9.21 15.35 -19.66
N SER A 82 9.74 16.05 -18.65
CA SER A 82 9.42 15.75 -17.25
C SER A 82 8.00 16.17 -16.87
N ILE A 83 7.46 17.22 -17.51
CA ILE A 83 6.06 17.64 -17.39
C ILE A 83 5.15 16.61 -18.05
N ILE A 84 5.47 16.16 -19.27
CA ILE A 84 4.72 15.12 -20.00
C ILE A 84 4.72 13.79 -19.22
N LEU A 85 5.87 13.37 -18.67
CA LEU A 85 5.96 12.15 -17.85
C LEU A 85 5.17 12.27 -16.55
N LYS A 86 5.13 13.45 -15.93
CA LYS A 86 4.31 13.70 -14.74
C LYS A 86 2.81 13.65 -15.06
N TRP A 87 2.40 14.28 -16.18
CA TRP A 87 1.04 14.22 -16.70
C TRP A 87 0.62 12.78 -17.02
N LYS A 88 1.40 12.04 -17.81
CA LYS A 88 1.12 10.64 -18.15
C LYS A 88 1.02 9.73 -16.92
N LYS A 89 1.76 10.02 -15.84
CA LYS A 89 1.79 9.17 -14.64
C LYS A 89 0.75 9.51 -13.57
N PHE A 90 0.37 10.79 -13.43
CA PHE A 90 -0.50 11.25 -12.35
C PHE A 90 -1.80 11.91 -12.82
N GLY A 91 -2.00 12.08 -14.13
CA GLY A 91 -3.25 12.59 -14.73
C GLY A 91 -3.61 14.03 -14.33
N THR A 92 -2.71 14.78 -13.68
CA THR A 92 -2.97 16.12 -13.14
C THR A 92 -1.72 17.00 -13.17
N THR A 93 -1.89 18.31 -13.42
CA THR A 93 -0.84 19.35 -13.29
C THR A 93 -0.54 19.70 -11.84
N LYS A 94 -1.46 19.43 -10.91
CA LYS A 94 -1.36 19.91 -9.52
C LYS A 94 -0.21 19.24 -8.76
N THR A 95 0.53 20.03 -7.99
CA THR A 95 1.56 19.51 -7.09
C THR A 95 0.92 18.63 -6.02
N ILE A 96 1.14 17.32 -6.09
CA ILE A 96 0.74 16.38 -5.03
C ILE A 96 1.46 16.78 -3.74
N ARG A 97 0.72 17.39 -2.82
CA ARG A 97 1.19 17.63 -1.45
C ARG A 97 1.55 16.28 -0.87
N ARG A 98 2.75 16.16 -0.28
CA ARG A 98 3.21 14.91 0.37
C ARG A 98 2.05 14.33 1.18
N ALA A 99 1.55 13.16 0.80
CA ALA A 99 0.84 12.33 1.74
C ALA A 99 1.86 12.01 2.84
N GLY A 100 1.70 12.66 4.00
CA GLY A 100 2.45 12.32 5.19
C GLY A 100 2.40 10.81 5.37
N CYS A 101 3.50 10.24 5.86
CA CYS A 101 3.61 8.83 6.16
C CYS A 101 2.42 8.42 7.07
N GLN A 102 1.36 7.85 6.48
CA GLN A 102 0.06 7.61 7.15
C GLN A 102 0.20 6.74 8.41
N SER A 103 1.31 5.99 8.52
CA SER A 103 1.63 5.18 9.68
C SER A 103 1.97 5.97 10.95
N LYS A 104 2.01 7.32 10.90
CA LYS A 104 2.28 8.19 12.06
C LYS A 104 1.09 9.04 12.53
N LEU A 105 -0.08 8.96 11.89
CA LEU A 105 -1.26 9.72 12.32
C LEU A 105 -2.00 9.01 13.47
N SER A 106 -2.35 9.77 14.50
CA SER A 106 -3.26 9.33 15.58
C SER A 106 -4.63 8.97 15.00
N ASN A 107 -5.40 8.13 15.71
CA ASN A 107 -6.72 7.66 15.26
C ASN A 107 -7.69 8.80 14.82
N PRO A 108 -7.73 9.98 15.49
CA PRO A 108 -8.52 11.13 15.04
C PRO A 108 -8.07 11.68 13.68
N GLY A 109 -6.76 11.85 13.48
CA GLY A 109 -6.19 12.32 12.22
C GLY A 109 -6.46 11.38 11.04
N ARG A 110 -6.65 10.08 11.31
CA ARG A 110 -7.06 9.10 10.31
C ARG A 110 -8.53 9.24 9.90
N ARG A 111 -9.43 9.58 10.83
CA ARG A 111 -10.88 9.76 10.54
C ARG A 111 -11.16 11.01 9.71
N VAL A 112 -10.48 12.13 9.98
CA VAL A 112 -10.64 13.38 9.21
C VAL A 112 -10.29 13.16 7.74
N LEU A 113 -9.20 12.44 7.49
CA LEU A 113 -8.70 12.17 6.14
C LEU A 113 -9.59 11.23 5.33
N VAL A 114 -10.24 10.25 5.98
CA VAL A 114 -11.24 9.38 5.35
C VAL A 114 -12.51 10.18 5.00
N ARG A 115 -12.93 11.12 5.86
CA ARG A 115 -14.04 12.03 5.58
C ARG A 115 -13.75 12.93 4.38
N GLU A 116 -12.57 13.56 4.32
CA GLU A 116 -12.16 14.40 3.19
C GLU A 116 -12.10 13.61 1.87
N GLN A 117 -11.57 12.37 1.87
CA GLN A 117 -11.56 11.54 0.66
C GLN A 117 -12.96 11.09 0.21
N SER A 118 -13.90 10.94 1.16
CA SER A 118 -15.28 10.57 0.85
C SER A 118 -16.06 11.74 0.23
N THR A 119 -15.82 12.97 0.68
CA THR A 119 -16.39 14.19 0.08
C THR A 119 -15.81 14.45 -1.30
N GLU A 120 -14.50 14.29 -1.51
CA GLU A 120 -13.88 14.41 -2.84
C GLU A 120 -14.44 13.38 -3.84
N ARG A 121 -14.69 12.13 -3.41
CA ARG A 121 -15.35 11.11 -4.24
C ARG A 121 -16.82 11.44 -4.55
N SER A 122 -17.52 12.05 -3.60
CA SER A 122 -18.91 12.49 -3.82
C SER A 122 -18.97 13.60 -4.86
N LEU A 123 -18.10 14.61 -4.74
CA LEU A 123 -17.99 15.74 -5.66
C LEU A 123 -17.57 15.31 -7.08
N MET A 124 -16.68 14.32 -7.19
CA MET A 124 -16.33 13.73 -8.49
C MET A 124 -17.51 13.00 -9.14
N LYS A 125 -18.36 12.31 -8.36
CA LYS A 125 -19.56 11.65 -8.88
C LYS A 125 -20.65 12.63 -9.32
N THR A 126 -20.83 13.75 -8.61
CA THR A 126 -21.79 14.79 -8.99
C THR A 126 -21.34 15.54 -10.25
N CYS A 127 -20.06 15.91 -10.37
CA CYS A 127 -19.52 16.51 -11.60
C CYS A 127 -19.65 15.58 -12.82
N SER A 128 -19.35 14.28 -12.67
CA SER A 128 -19.56 13.31 -13.77
C SER A 128 -21.04 13.07 -14.11
N ARG A 129 -21.99 13.41 -13.21
CA ARG A 129 -23.42 13.35 -13.51
C ARG A 129 -23.88 14.59 -14.28
N ALA A 130 -23.38 15.77 -13.90
CA ALA A 130 -23.64 17.03 -14.59
C ALA A 130 -23.08 17.07 -16.02
N LEU A 131 -21.90 16.47 -16.26
CA LEU A 131 -21.30 16.36 -17.60
C LEU A 131 -22.07 15.41 -18.53
N ARG A 132 -22.80 14.41 -17.99
CA ARG A 132 -23.62 13.49 -18.79
C ARG A 132 -24.98 14.07 -19.17
N THR A 133 -25.45 15.09 -18.46
CA THR A 133 -26.73 15.75 -18.75
C THR A 133 -26.63 16.84 -19.82
N SER A 134 -25.41 17.29 -20.14
CA SER A 134 -25.17 18.33 -21.16
C SER A 134 -25.02 17.80 -22.60
N GLU A 135 -25.05 16.48 -22.82
CA GLU A 135 -24.86 15.82 -24.13
C GLU A 135 -26.17 15.39 -24.82
N TRP A 136 -27.34 15.80 -24.34
CA TRP A 136 -28.64 15.44 -24.95
C TRP A 136 -29.40 16.67 -25.41
N GLY A 137 -29.18 17.05 -26.67
CA GLY A 137 -30.02 17.97 -27.43
C GLY A 137 -30.40 17.33 -28.78
N GLU A 138 -31.71 17.29 -29.04
CA GLU A 138 -32.43 17.03 -30.30
C GLU A 138 -32.41 15.61 -30.94
N GLY A 139 -33.59 14.98 -31.02
CA GLY A 139 -33.90 13.85 -31.92
C GLY A 139 -34.79 12.73 -31.34
N SER A 140 -36.10 12.77 -31.66
CA SER A 140 -37.17 11.84 -31.18
C SER A 140 -37.29 10.53 -32.03
N PRO A 141 -38.33 9.67 -31.89
CA PRO A 141 -38.29 8.41 -31.12
C PRO A 141 -38.69 7.17 -31.95
N SER A 142 -38.18 5.97 -31.63
CA SER A 142 -38.92 4.71 -31.86
C SER A 142 -38.21 3.49 -31.28
N ASN A 143 -39.03 2.50 -30.89
CA ASN A 143 -38.71 1.09 -30.60
C ASN A 143 -38.47 0.69 -29.13
N ARG A 144 -39.55 0.84 -28.36
CA ARG A 144 -40.29 -0.28 -27.72
C ARG A 144 -39.56 -1.63 -27.70
N THR A 145 -39.13 -2.11 -26.53
CA THR A 145 -39.36 -3.50 -26.11
C THR A 145 -39.48 -3.61 -24.60
N THR A 146 -40.65 -4.09 -24.20
CA THR A 146 -41.18 -4.37 -22.87
C THR A 146 -40.60 -5.68 -22.34
N ILE A 147 -40.04 -5.74 -21.12
CA ILE A 147 -40.16 -6.92 -20.24
C ILE A 147 -40.31 -6.48 -18.77
N LEU A 148 -41.57 -6.55 -18.36
CA LEU A 148 -42.22 -6.83 -17.08
C LEU A 148 -41.38 -7.17 -15.81
N SER A 149 -41.58 -6.31 -14.80
CA SER A 149 -41.70 -6.54 -13.35
C SER A 149 -41.02 -7.73 -12.63
N THR A 150 -40.21 -7.41 -11.60
CA THR A 150 -40.33 -8.08 -10.29
C THR A 150 -39.88 -7.15 -9.16
N GLN A 151 -40.73 -6.97 -8.14
CA GLN A 151 -40.55 -6.11 -6.97
C GLN A 151 -39.47 -6.64 -5.99
N PRO A 152 -38.86 -5.77 -5.15
CA PRO A 152 -37.77 -6.12 -4.24
C PRO A 152 -38.25 -6.81 -2.95
N ARG A 153 -37.68 -7.98 -2.63
CA ARG A 153 -37.88 -8.65 -1.34
C ARG A 153 -37.06 -8.00 -0.23
N ARG A 154 -37.76 -7.43 0.76
CA ARG A 154 -37.24 -7.10 2.10
C ARG A 154 -36.89 -8.39 2.86
N ARG A 155 -35.73 -8.45 3.51
CA ARG A 155 -35.44 -9.34 4.65
C ARG A 155 -34.63 -8.51 5.67
N ARG A 156 -35.28 -8.04 6.73
CA ARG A 156 -35.45 -8.65 8.07
C ARG A 156 -34.19 -8.56 8.93
N SER A 157 -34.29 -7.61 9.87
CA SER A 157 -33.54 -7.44 11.12
C SER A 157 -33.86 -8.54 12.14
N GLY A 158 -32.94 -8.72 13.11
CA GLY A 158 -33.02 -9.67 14.24
C GLY A 158 -32.18 -10.91 13.96
N PHE A 159 -31.30 -11.40 14.84
CA PHE A 159 -31.57 -11.69 16.24
C PHE A 159 -30.36 -11.46 17.15
N THR A 160 -30.67 -10.87 18.30
CA THR A 160 -30.03 -11.02 19.59
C THR A 160 -30.14 -12.46 20.07
N THR A 161 -29.08 -13.02 20.65
CA THR A 161 -29.18 -14.02 21.73
C THR A 161 -28.04 -13.81 22.72
N SER A 162 -28.46 -13.71 23.96
CA SER A 162 -27.73 -13.61 25.21
C SER A 162 -27.17 -14.98 25.66
N LEU A 163 -25.97 -14.95 26.23
CA LEU A 163 -25.63 -15.44 27.58
C LEU A 163 -24.24 -14.88 27.94
#